data_AF-A0A0F9NMC2-F1
#
_entry.id   AF-A0A0F9NMC2-F1
#
_cell.length_a   1.000
_cell.length_b   1.000
_cell.length_c   1.000
_cell.angle_alpha   90.00
_cell.angle_beta   90.00
_cell.angle_gamma   90.00
#
_symmetry.space_group_name_H-M   'P 1'
#
loop_
_entity.id
_entity.type
_entity.pdbx_description
1 polymer ?
#
loop_
_entity_poly.entity_id
_entity_poly.type
_entity_poly.pdbx_seq_one_letter_code
_entity_poly.pdbx_strand_id
1 'polypeptide(L)'
;MKKLILMALLVSVVACTSASPKQYYRPVGAEQQVELFGRFDQITYKHQVLINDTVVIDGELSYNYEDGHFSGEYQGMKVTSDCHWKLKKDLYCQVKINDEMAANLTF
;
A
#
# COMPACT_ATOMS: atom_id res chain seq x y z
N MET A 1 -8.11 38.64 -6.83
CA MET A 1 -7.59 37.66 -7.81
C MET A 1 -6.32 36.93 -7.34
N LYS A 2 -5.33 37.58 -6.70
CA LYS A 2 -4.12 36.89 -6.19
C LYS A 2 -4.37 35.75 -5.17
N LYS A 3 -5.45 35.81 -4.39
CA LYS A 3 -5.77 34.80 -3.36
C LYS A 3 -6.32 33.48 -3.91
N LEU A 4 -6.88 33.48 -5.13
CA LEU A 4 -7.46 32.28 -5.74
C LEU A 4 -6.39 31.34 -6.34
N ILE A 5 -5.25 31.90 -6.76
CA ILE A 5 -4.13 31.15 -7.32
C ILE A 5 -3.47 30.26 -6.26
N LEU A 6 -3.43 30.71 -5.00
CA LEU A 6 -2.83 29.95 -3.89
C LEU A 6 -3.67 28.71 -3.51
N MET A 7 -5.00 28.78 -3.66
CA MET A 7 -5.90 27.67 -3.36
C MET A 7 -5.85 26.56 -4.43
N ALA A 8 -5.65 26.93 -5.69
CA ALA A 8 -5.50 25.95 -6.77
C ALA A 8 -4.21 25.10 -6.66
N LEU A 9 -3.15 25.67 -6.06
CA LEU A 9 -1.85 24.99 -5.91
C LEU A 9 -1.85 23.93 -4.79
N LEU A 10 -2.68 24.10 -3.76
CA LEU A 10 -2.80 23.15 -2.64
C LEU A 10 -3.59 21.89 -3.03
N VAL A 11 -4.49 21.97 -4.01
CA VAL A 11 -5.28 20.82 -4.47
C VAL A 11 -4.44 19.87 -5.33
N SER A 12 -3.42 20.37 -6.04
CA SER A 12 -2.55 19.53 -6.89
C SER A 12 -1.61 18.60 -6.12
N VAL A 13 -1.40 18.80 -4.81
CA VAL A 13 -0.45 17.99 -4.02
C VAL A 13 -1.03 16.62 -3.62
N VAL A 14 -2.35 16.44 -3.72
CA VAL A 14 -3.04 15.18 -3.34
C VAL A 14 -3.09 14.16 -4.50
N ALA A 15 -2.54 14.50 -5.67
CA ALA A 15 -2.69 13.70 -6.89
C ALA A 15 -1.59 12.65 -7.14
N CYS A 16 -0.61 12.48 -6.24
CA CYS A 16 0.52 11.58 -6.44
C CYS A 16 0.44 10.25 -5.66
N THR A 17 -0.65 10.01 -4.93
CA THR A 17 -0.90 8.71 -4.31
C THR A 17 -1.58 7.78 -5.33
N SER A 18 -0.92 6.69 -5.71
CA SER A 18 -1.53 5.61 -6.48
C SER A 18 -2.14 4.57 -5.53
N ALA A 19 -3.20 3.90 -5.98
CA ALA A 19 -3.80 2.78 -5.27
C ALA A 19 -3.75 1.54 -6.16
N SER A 20 -3.41 0.39 -5.58
CA SER A 20 -3.46 -0.87 -6.31
C SER A 20 -4.91 -1.30 -6.54
N PRO A 21 -5.18 -2.18 -7.53
CA PRO A 21 -6.48 -2.83 -7.64
C PRO A 21 -6.85 -3.57 -6.33
N LYS A 22 -8.13 -3.50 -5.96
CA LYS A 22 -8.69 -4.26 -4.85
C LYS A 22 -8.69 -5.76 -5.17
N GLN A 23 -8.32 -6.56 -4.20
CA GLN A 23 -8.28 -8.02 -4.26
C GLN A 23 -9.04 -8.59 -3.07
N TYR A 24 -9.65 -9.76 -3.24
CA TYR A 24 -10.37 -10.44 -2.18
C TYR A 24 -9.63 -11.73 -1.82
N TYR A 25 -9.40 -11.93 -0.52
CA TYR A 25 -8.68 -13.08 0.01
C TYR A 25 -9.48 -13.68 1.17
N ARG A 26 -9.44 -15.01 1.32
CA ARG A 26 -10.04 -15.69 2.46
C ARG A 26 -8.90 -16.35 3.25
N PRO A 27 -8.56 -15.85 4.45
CA PRO A 27 -7.60 -16.53 5.31
C PRO A 27 -8.00 -17.97 5.60
N VAL A 28 -7.02 -18.88 5.69
CA VAL A 28 -7.28 -20.28 6.07
C VAL A 28 -7.97 -20.33 7.44
N GLY A 29 -9.11 -21.02 7.51
CA GLY A 29 -9.92 -21.13 8.71
C GLY A 29 -10.87 -19.94 8.97
N ALA A 30 -10.84 -18.89 8.14
CA ALA A 30 -11.78 -17.78 8.25
C ALA A 30 -13.07 -18.07 7.45
N GLU A 31 -14.21 -17.73 8.04
CA GLU A 31 -15.52 -17.83 7.38
C GLU A 31 -15.72 -16.73 6.32
N GLN A 32 -15.10 -15.56 6.53
CA GLN A 32 -15.29 -14.36 5.72
C GLN A 32 -14.10 -14.06 4.82
N GLN A 33 -14.37 -13.49 3.65
CA GLN A 33 -13.36 -12.88 2.79
C GLN A 33 -13.03 -11.48 3.31
N VAL A 34 -11.79 -11.07 3.10
CA VAL A 34 -11.33 -9.70 3.34
C VAL A 34 -10.99 -9.04 2.01
N GLU A 35 -11.27 -7.74 1.93
CA GLU A 35 -10.81 -6.88 0.85
C GLU A 35 -9.41 -6.37 1.17
N LEU A 36 -8.48 -6.47 0.23
CA LEU A 36 -7.10 -6.09 0.40
C LEU A 36 -6.65 -5.22 -0.78
N PHE A 37 -6.04 -4.08 -0.48
CA PHE A 37 -5.40 -3.22 -1.46
C PHE A 37 -4.28 -2.42 -0.78
N GLY A 38 -3.48 -1.70 -1.57
CA GLY A 38 -2.51 -0.78 -1.01
C GLY A 38 -2.61 0.62 -1.58
N ARG A 39 -1.85 1.51 -0.97
CA ARG A 39 -1.63 2.90 -1.41
C ARG A 39 -0.14 3.17 -1.42
N PHE A 40 0.31 3.85 -2.46
CA PHE A 40 1.70 4.28 -2.59
C PHE A 40 1.74 5.76 -2.92
N ASP A 41 2.38 6.55 -2.06
CA ASP A 41 2.63 7.96 -2.30
C ASP A 41 4.02 8.14 -2.94
N GLN A 42 4.04 8.56 -4.20
CA GLN A 42 5.29 8.68 -4.96
C GLN A 42 6.20 9.82 -4.48
N ILE A 43 5.68 10.80 -3.72
CA ILE A 43 6.45 11.95 -3.24
C ILE A 43 7.16 11.58 -1.94
N THR A 44 6.43 10.97 -1.02
CA THR A 44 6.91 10.61 0.32
C THR A 44 7.42 9.18 0.40
N TYR A 45 7.30 8.40 -0.67
CA TYR A 45 7.63 6.97 -0.73
C TYR A 45 6.86 6.14 0.30
N LYS A 46 5.73 6.67 0.77
CA LYS A 46 4.89 6.04 1.78
C LYS A 46 4.12 4.87 1.15
N HIS A 47 4.31 3.68 1.68
CA HIS A 47 3.59 2.47 1.34
C HIS A 47 2.63 2.09 2.45
N GLN A 48 1.38 1.82 2.08
CA GLN A 48 0.35 1.34 2.99
C GLN A 48 -0.32 0.09 2.43
N VAL A 49 -0.59 -0.87 3.31
CA VAL A 49 -1.49 -2.00 3.03
C VAL A 49 -2.75 -1.82 3.85
N LEU A 50 -3.90 -2.01 3.20
CA LEU A 50 -5.21 -1.88 3.78
C LEU A 50 -5.96 -3.21 3.68
N ILE A 51 -6.61 -3.60 4.78
CA ILE A 51 -7.52 -4.74 4.84
C ILE A 51 -8.87 -4.23 5.34
N ASN A 52 -9.94 -4.41 4.57
CA ASN A 52 -11.28 -3.85 4.85
C ASN A 52 -11.20 -2.35 5.24
N ASP A 53 -10.51 -1.56 4.41
CA ASP A 53 -10.25 -0.12 4.60
C ASP A 53 -9.44 0.26 5.86
N THR A 54 -9.00 -0.71 6.66
CA THR A 54 -8.13 -0.47 7.82
C THR A 54 -6.68 -0.54 7.39
N VAL A 55 -5.90 0.50 7.71
CA VAL A 55 -4.44 0.50 7.47
C VAL A 55 -3.78 -0.49 8.44
N VAL A 56 -3.16 -1.54 7.89
CA VAL A 56 -2.50 -2.61 8.67
C VAL A 56 -1.00 -2.56 8.57
N ILE A 57 -0.48 -1.97 7.48
CA ILE A 57 0.94 -1.65 7.31
C ILE A 57 1.00 -0.18 6.91
N ASP A 58 1.88 0.56 7.57
CA ASP A 58 2.24 1.94 7.24
C ASP A 58 3.77 2.04 7.34
N GLY A 59 4.44 2.19 6.20
CA GLY A 59 5.90 2.22 6.11
C GLY A 59 6.39 3.13 5.00
N GLU A 60 7.69 3.42 4.99
CA GLU A 60 8.34 4.24 3.97
C GLU A 60 9.37 3.39 3.21
N LEU A 61 9.29 3.41 1.89
CA LEU A 61 10.28 2.79 1.01
C LEU A 61 11.49 3.70 0.85
N SER A 62 12.66 3.10 0.62
CA SER A 62 13.88 3.88 0.41
C SER A 62 13.89 4.57 -0.96
N TYR A 63 14.35 5.82 -0.99
CA TYR A 63 14.53 6.63 -2.21
C TYR A 63 15.59 6.05 -3.17
N ASN A 64 16.42 5.12 -2.71
CA ASN A 64 17.44 4.45 -3.54
C ASN A 64 16.88 3.25 -4.34
N TYR A 65 15.57 2.99 -4.26
CA TYR A 65 14.90 1.87 -4.94
C TYR A 65 15.35 0.48 -4.47
N GLU A 66 15.83 0.37 -3.22
CA GLU A 66 16.04 -0.92 -2.55
C GLU A 66 14.70 -1.58 -2.19
N ASP A 67 14.77 -2.90 -2.00
CA ASP A 67 13.63 -3.70 -1.57
C ASP A 67 13.19 -3.30 -0.15
N GLY A 68 11.87 -3.30 0.08
CA GLY A 68 11.27 -2.97 1.37
C GLY A 68 10.62 -4.20 2.00
N HIS A 69 10.84 -4.38 3.29
CA HIS A 69 10.15 -5.41 4.08
C HIS A 69 9.38 -4.74 5.22
N PHE A 70 8.08 -4.97 5.27
CA PHE A 70 7.21 -4.39 6.29
C PHE A 70 6.37 -5.47 6.95
N SER A 71 6.01 -5.23 8.21
CA SER A 71 5.12 -6.11 8.96
C SER A 71 4.10 -5.29 9.75
N GLY A 72 2.96 -5.92 10.01
CA GLY A 72 1.87 -5.38 10.79
C GLY A 72 0.97 -6.50 11.30
N GLU A 73 -0.21 -6.14 11.78
CA GLU A 73 -1.15 -7.09 12.35
C GLU A 73 -2.59 -6.74 11.94
N TYR A 74 -3.40 -7.76 11.70
CA TYR A 74 -4.83 -7.63 11.48
C TYR A 74 -5.57 -8.75 12.19
N GLN A 75 -6.39 -8.40 13.19
CA GLN A 75 -7.19 -9.38 13.96
C GLN A 75 -6.36 -10.54 14.54
N GLY A 76 -5.16 -10.27 15.08
CA GLY A 76 -4.28 -11.32 15.61
C GLY A 76 -3.46 -12.07 14.56
N MET A 77 -3.65 -11.78 13.27
CA MET A 77 -2.87 -12.38 12.18
C MET A 77 -1.72 -11.47 11.79
N LYS A 78 -0.54 -12.04 11.62
CA LYS A 78 0.64 -11.33 11.13
C LYS A 78 0.43 -10.99 9.66
N VAL A 79 0.61 -9.72 9.29
CA VAL A 79 0.59 -9.27 7.89
C VAL A 79 2.01 -8.86 7.51
N THR A 80 2.51 -9.31 6.37
CA THR A 80 3.80 -8.85 5.82
C THR A 80 3.63 -8.31 4.41
N SER A 81 4.48 -7.36 4.04
CA SER A 81 4.56 -6.82 2.68
C SER A 81 6.01 -6.78 2.23
N ASP A 82 6.34 -7.62 1.25
CA ASP A 82 7.65 -7.70 0.60
C ASP A 82 7.60 -6.91 -0.72
N CYS A 83 8.26 -5.77 -0.79
CA CYS A 83 8.21 -4.84 -1.91
C CYS A 83 9.52 -4.84 -2.69
N HIS A 84 9.44 -4.83 -4.02
CA HIS A 84 10.59 -4.66 -4.91
C HIS A 84 10.24 -3.78 -6.10
N TRP A 85 11.26 -3.10 -6.63
CA TRP A 85 11.11 -2.20 -7.76
C TRP A 85 11.39 -2.89 -9.09
N LYS A 86 10.48 -2.74 -10.05
CA LYS A 86 10.68 -3.15 -11.43
C LYS A 86 11.02 -1.92 -12.28
N LEU A 87 12.20 -1.95 -12.91
CA LEU A 87 12.71 -0.88 -13.78
C LEU A 87 12.71 0.52 -13.11
N LYS A 88 12.82 0.59 -11.77
CA LYS A 88 12.76 1.84 -10.97
C LYS A 88 11.52 2.71 -11.22
N LYS A 89 10.44 2.12 -11.73
CA LYS A 89 9.22 2.85 -12.07
C LYS A 89 7.97 2.17 -11.52
N ASP A 90 7.93 0.85 -11.62
CA ASP A 90 6.78 0.08 -11.14
C ASP A 90 7.14 -0.53 -9.79
N LEU A 91 6.25 -0.40 -8.80
CA LEU A 91 6.41 -1.00 -7.49
C LEU A 91 5.53 -2.24 -7.39
N TYR A 92 6.15 -3.36 -7.01
CA TYR A 92 5.45 -4.60 -6.75
C TYR A 92 5.60 -4.97 -5.28
N CYS A 93 4.49 -5.24 -4.60
CA CYS A 93 4.50 -5.69 -3.22
C CYS A 93 3.69 -6.98 -3.05
N GLN A 94 4.35 -8.02 -2.55
CA GLN A 94 3.73 -9.27 -2.18
C GLN A 94 3.26 -9.19 -0.73
N VAL A 95 1.95 -9.34 -0.51
CA VAL A 95 1.34 -9.32 0.83
C VAL A 95 1.02 -10.73 1.27
N LYS A 96 1.43 -11.06 2.50
CA LYS A 96 1.11 -12.34 3.15
C LYS A 96 0.35 -12.12 4.45
N ILE A 97 -0.55 -13.04 4.78
CA ILE A 97 -1.26 -13.11 6.06
C ILE A 97 -0.93 -14.47 6.69
N ASN A 98 -0.32 -14.46 7.88
CA ASN A 98 0.21 -15.67 8.53
C ASN A 98 1.07 -16.54 7.59
N ASP A 99 1.98 -15.89 6.86
CA ASP A 99 2.87 -16.48 5.86
C ASP A 99 2.19 -17.10 4.63
N GLU A 100 0.85 -17.04 4.54
CA GLU A 100 0.09 -17.40 3.35
C GLU A 100 0.00 -16.23 2.37
N MET A 101 0.14 -16.52 1.08
CA MET A 101 0.05 -15.53 0.03
C MET A 101 -1.37 -14.95 -0.11
N ALA A 102 -1.52 -13.66 0.18
CA ALA A 102 -2.84 -13.00 0.21
C ALA A 102 -3.10 -12.13 -1.02
N ALA A 103 -2.11 -11.34 -1.48
CA ALA A 103 -2.28 -10.44 -2.62
C ALA A 103 -0.96 -10.02 -3.27
N ASN A 104 -1.01 -9.64 -4.54
CA ASN A 104 0.07 -8.97 -5.25
C ASN A 104 -0.36 -7.54 -5.59
N LEU A 105 0.24 -6.56 -4.93
CA LEU A 105 -0.05 -5.15 -5.14
C LEU A 105 0.89 -4.59 -6.20
N THR A 106 0.32 -3.88 -7.17
CA THR A 106 1.05 -3.18 -8.23
C THR A 106 0.62 -1.73 -8.26
N PHE A 107 1.59 -0.83 -8.38
CA PHE A 107 1.42 0.61 -8.37
C PHE A 107 2.05 1.27 -9.58
#